data_AF-A0AAD1AEM6-F1
#
_entry.id   AF-A0AAD1AEM6-F1
#
_cell.length_a   1.000
_cell.length_b   1.000
_cell.length_c   1.000
_cell.angle_alpha   90.00
_cell.angle_beta   90.00
_cell.angle_gamma   90.00
#
_symmetry.space_group_name_H-M   'P 1'
#
loop_
_entity.id
_entity.type
_entity.pdbx_description
1 polymer ?
#
loop_
_entity_poly.entity_id
_entity_poly.type
_entity_poly.pdbx_seq_one_letter_code
_entity_poly.pdbx_strand_id
1 'polypeptide(L)'
;MTTRKVALMRRIAIVSGPLALGAFLLSGCSDAPSEEVTSETTTLAEAASTADQYEQKRLDYQDKISACLSKRGVSSLNGATLPDGSDEQETTPANREAESACTDEVGEEPAPTAEETAALRTWNNSLFSCLSDKGHTMPALQANGEWNETAMTELLKTDDTLDSDTDACMTDLSG
;
A
#
# COMPACT_ATOMS: atom_id res chain seq x y z
N MET A 1 9.63 22.49 -20.28
CA MET A 1 9.40 21.18 -19.64
C MET A 1 8.35 21.39 -18.57
N THR A 2 7.11 21.02 -18.86
CA THR A 2 5.97 21.13 -17.95
C THR A 2 5.93 19.89 -17.06
N THR A 3 6.37 20.03 -15.82
CA THR A 3 6.24 19.02 -14.77
C THR A 3 4.76 18.84 -14.48
N ARG A 4 4.18 17.73 -14.95
CA ARG A 4 2.82 17.32 -14.55
C ARG A 4 2.91 16.89 -13.09
N LYS A 5 2.45 17.76 -12.19
CA LYS A 5 2.10 17.41 -10.81
C LYS A 5 0.95 16.42 -10.89
N VAL A 6 1.26 15.13 -10.81
CA VAL A 6 0.24 14.09 -10.66
C VAL A 6 -0.19 14.14 -9.20
N ALA A 7 -1.38 14.68 -8.97
CA ALA A 7 -2.02 14.64 -7.67
C ALA A 7 -2.25 13.18 -7.30
N LEU A 8 -1.53 12.69 -6.29
CA LEU A 8 -1.60 11.32 -5.77
C LEU A 8 -2.83 11.19 -4.87
N MET A 9 -4.02 11.43 -5.43
CA MET A 9 -5.29 11.06 -4.83
C MET A 9 -5.86 9.90 -5.63
N ARG A 10 -5.78 8.68 -5.12
CA ARG A 10 -6.93 7.81 -4.84
C ARG A 10 -6.58 6.33 -4.75
N ARG A 11 -7.12 5.75 -3.67
CA ARG A 11 -7.67 4.39 -3.53
C ARG A 11 -6.63 3.31 -3.27
N ILE A 12 -6.59 2.89 -2.01
CA ILE A 12 -6.00 1.63 -1.62
C ILE A 12 -7.11 0.58 -1.84
N ALA A 13 -6.80 -0.45 -2.62
CA ALA A 13 -7.69 -1.56 -2.94
C ALA A 13 -7.27 -2.79 -2.11
N ILE A 14 -8.28 -3.51 -1.66
CA ILE A 14 -8.24 -4.52 -0.60
C ILE A 14 -8.05 -5.91 -1.22
N VAL A 15 -7.04 -6.66 -0.80
CA VAL A 15 -7.00 -8.12 -0.94
C VAL A 15 -6.66 -8.78 0.40
N SER A 16 -7.69 -9.27 1.07
CA SER A 16 -7.61 -10.08 2.29
C SER A 16 -7.55 -11.57 1.95
N GLY A 17 -6.46 -12.24 2.31
CA GLY A 17 -6.32 -13.71 2.30
C GLY A 17 -5.88 -14.26 3.68
N PRO A 18 -6.28 -15.48 4.07
CA PRO A 18 -6.33 -15.89 5.48
C PRO A 18 -4.97 -16.29 6.09
N LEU A 19 -4.85 -16.01 7.38
CA LEU A 19 -3.76 -16.35 8.29
C LEU A 19 -3.49 -17.86 8.38
N ALA A 20 -2.24 -18.27 8.11
CA ALA A 20 -1.71 -19.56 8.55
C ALA A 20 -0.64 -19.33 9.64
N LEU A 21 -1.07 -19.43 10.89
CA LEU A 21 -0.21 -19.53 12.07
C LEU A 21 0.52 -20.89 12.05
N GLY A 22 1.83 -20.88 11.86
CA GLY A 22 2.69 -22.07 11.98
C GLY A 22 3.84 -21.77 12.94
N ALA A 23 3.80 -22.37 14.13
CA ALA A 23 4.72 -22.15 15.23
C ALA A 23 5.78 -23.26 15.35
N PHE A 24 7.03 -22.86 15.64
CA PHE A 24 8.19 -23.62 16.17
C PHE A 24 8.74 -24.80 15.32
N LEU A 25 10.06 -24.96 15.18
CA LEU A 25 10.96 -25.49 16.23
C LEU A 25 12.43 -25.06 16.04
N LEU A 26 13.07 -24.74 17.17
CA LEU A 26 14.51 -24.65 17.37
C LEU A 26 15.14 -26.05 17.40
N SER A 27 16.18 -26.31 16.60
CA SER A 27 17.25 -27.26 16.95
C SER A 27 18.52 -27.07 16.10
N GLY A 28 19.68 -27.08 16.76
CA GLY A 28 20.89 -27.73 16.24
C GLY A 28 22.03 -26.87 15.69
N CYS A 29 23.12 -26.78 16.47
CA CYS A 29 24.44 -26.21 16.14
C CYS A 29 25.13 -26.81 14.91
N SER A 30 25.93 -26.03 14.19
CA SER A 30 27.39 -26.21 14.03
C SER A 30 28.00 -25.11 13.15
N ASP A 31 29.16 -24.61 13.58
CA ASP A 31 30.02 -23.65 12.87
C ASP A 31 30.12 -23.89 11.37
N ALA A 32 29.73 -22.87 10.60
CA ALA A 32 30.09 -22.65 9.21
C ALA A 32 30.16 -21.13 9.00
N PRO A 33 31.00 -20.65 8.07
CA PRO A 33 31.63 -19.35 8.14
C PRO A 33 30.58 -18.24 8.19
N SER A 34 30.92 -17.15 8.87
CA SER A 34 30.24 -15.87 8.70
C SER A 34 30.35 -15.49 7.22
N GLU A 35 29.42 -15.99 6.41
CA GLU A 35 28.94 -15.26 5.27
C GLU A 35 28.47 -13.95 5.89
N GLU A 36 29.26 -12.90 5.66
CA GLU A 36 28.71 -11.57 5.61
C GLU A 36 27.46 -11.70 4.75
N VAL A 37 26.30 -11.86 5.42
CA VAL A 37 25.06 -11.31 4.91
C VAL A 37 25.44 -9.86 4.78
N THR A 38 25.91 -9.54 3.58
CA THR A 38 26.00 -8.21 3.06
C THR A 38 24.54 -7.81 3.10
N SER A 39 24.09 -7.33 4.25
CA SER A 39 22.93 -6.50 4.36
C SER A 39 23.37 -5.31 3.55
N GLU A 40 23.22 -5.42 2.23
CA GLU A 40 23.21 -4.27 1.34
C GLU A 40 22.24 -3.35 2.05
N THR A 41 22.83 -2.33 2.68
CA THR A 41 22.09 -1.42 3.51
C THR A 41 21.30 -0.62 2.49
N THR A 42 20.10 -1.10 2.17
CA THR A 42 19.23 -0.48 1.18
C THR A 42 19.12 0.97 1.58
N THR A 43 19.72 1.84 0.77
CA THR A 43 19.71 3.26 1.08
C THR A 43 18.28 3.75 0.99
N LEU A 44 17.97 4.86 1.66
CA LEU A 44 16.62 5.43 1.58
C LEU A 44 16.22 5.74 0.12
N ALA A 45 17.17 6.14 -0.72
CA ALA A 45 16.95 6.41 -2.14
C ALA A 45 16.63 5.14 -2.93
N GLU A 46 17.34 4.04 -2.68
CA GLU A 46 17.04 2.74 -3.30
C GLU A 46 15.69 2.20 -2.82
N ALA A 47 15.40 2.32 -1.53
CA ALA A 47 14.12 1.95 -0.96
C ALA A 47 12.97 2.76 -1.57
N ALA A 48 13.14 4.07 -1.73
CA ALA A 48 12.16 4.94 -2.39
C ALA A 48 11.91 4.52 -3.83
N SER A 49 12.98 4.25 -4.60
CA SER A 49 12.88 3.80 -5.99
C SER A 49 12.15 2.45 -6.11
N THR A 50 12.49 1.47 -5.26
CA THR A 50 11.83 0.15 -5.28
C THR A 50 10.38 0.24 -4.81
N ALA A 51 10.09 1.05 -3.79
CA ALA A 51 8.72 1.31 -3.35
C ALA A 51 7.87 2.00 -4.43
N ASP A 52 8.42 2.99 -5.14
CA ASP A 52 7.76 3.65 -6.27
C ASP A 52 7.46 2.65 -7.40
N GLN A 53 8.40 1.77 -7.75
CA GLN A 53 8.16 0.74 -8.76
C GLN A 53 7.01 -0.20 -8.38
N TYR A 54 6.90 -0.59 -7.11
CA TYR A 54 5.78 -1.38 -6.63
C TYR A 54 4.46 -0.59 -6.71
N GLU A 55 4.46 0.68 -6.29
CA GLU A 55 3.28 1.54 -6.37
C GLU A 55 2.82 1.73 -7.82
N GLN A 56 3.74 1.91 -8.78
CA GLN A 56 3.38 1.97 -10.20
C GLN A 56 2.70 0.69 -10.69
N LYS A 57 3.10 -0.50 -10.20
CA LYS A 57 2.43 -1.77 -10.54
C LYS A 57 1.00 -1.80 -9.98
N ARG A 58 0.80 -1.30 -8.75
CA ARG A 58 -0.53 -1.20 -8.15
C ARG A 58 -1.42 -0.23 -8.91
N LEU A 59 -0.91 0.95 -9.27
CA LEU A 59 -1.65 1.94 -10.05
C LEU A 59 -2.07 1.38 -11.42
N ASP A 60 -1.16 0.70 -12.14
CA ASP A 60 -1.48 0.04 -13.41
C ASP A 60 -2.54 -1.05 -13.24
N TYR A 61 -2.47 -1.86 -12.17
CA TYR A 61 -3.52 -2.81 -11.82
C TYR A 61 -4.86 -2.12 -11.58
N GLN A 62 -4.88 -1.06 -10.76
CA GLN A 62 -6.07 -0.30 -10.41
C GLN A 62 -6.73 0.35 -11.64
N ASP A 63 -5.94 0.88 -12.56
CA ASP A 63 -6.44 1.44 -13.82
C ASP A 63 -7.08 0.35 -14.69
N LYS A 64 -6.43 -0.81 -14.81
CA LYS A 64 -6.93 -1.95 -15.60
C LYS A 64 -8.23 -2.51 -15.02
N ILE A 65 -8.27 -2.78 -13.72
CA ILE A 65 -9.47 -3.34 -13.06
C ILE A 65 -10.61 -2.33 -13.08
N SER A 66 -10.35 -1.03 -12.84
CA SER A 66 -11.36 0.02 -12.91
C SER A 66 -11.91 0.19 -14.33
N ALA A 67 -11.05 0.11 -15.35
CA ALA A 67 -11.48 0.14 -16.74
C ALA A 67 -12.34 -1.07 -17.11
N CYS A 68 -12.00 -2.27 -16.62
CA CYS A 68 -12.82 -3.46 -16.82
C CYS A 68 -14.20 -3.31 -16.15
N LEU A 69 -14.25 -2.90 -14.89
CA LEU A 69 -15.49 -2.71 -14.14
C LEU A 69 -16.38 -1.65 -14.78
N SER A 70 -15.80 -0.54 -15.22
CA SER A 70 -16.52 0.53 -15.92
C SER A 70 -17.18 0.04 -17.21
N LYS A 71 -16.51 -0.83 -17.99
CA LYS A 71 -17.10 -1.47 -19.18
C LYS A 71 -18.29 -2.37 -18.84
N ARG A 72 -18.34 -2.89 -17.62
CA ARG A 72 -19.40 -3.75 -17.09
C ARG A 72 -20.48 -2.98 -16.32
N GLY A 73 -20.41 -1.66 -16.30
CA GLY A 73 -21.39 -0.80 -15.63
C GLY A 73 -21.21 -0.71 -14.11
N VAL A 74 -20.07 -1.16 -13.58
CA VAL A 74 -19.73 -1.11 -12.15
C VAL A 74 -18.76 0.04 -11.91
N SER A 75 -19.10 0.93 -10.97
CA SER A 75 -18.36 2.18 -10.74
C SER A 75 -17.33 2.11 -9.60
N SER A 76 -17.32 1.02 -8.84
CA SER A 76 -16.40 0.82 -7.70
C SER A 76 -16.11 -0.65 -7.47
N LEU A 77 -14.85 -0.97 -7.22
CA LEU A 77 -14.48 -2.14 -6.41
C LEU A 77 -15.06 -1.95 -5.00
N ASN A 78 -15.76 -2.95 -4.48
CA ASN A 78 -16.21 -3.00 -3.08
C ASN A 78 -17.10 -1.84 -2.61
N GLY A 79 -18.08 -1.40 -3.40
CA GLY A 79 -19.17 -0.51 -2.92
C GLY A 79 -18.70 0.73 -2.14
N ALA A 80 -17.49 1.23 -2.43
CA ALA A 80 -16.87 2.28 -1.63
C ALA A 80 -17.67 3.57 -1.79
N THR A 81 -18.36 3.90 -0.70
CA THR A 81 -19.23 5.05 -0.49
C THR A 81 -18.58 6.33 -1.01
N LEU A 82 -19.34 7.11 -1.76
CA LEU A 82 -19.03 8.53 -1.95
C LEU A 82 -18.99 9.21 -0.56
N PRO A 83 -18.25 10.30 -0.36
CA PRO A 83 -18.21 11.02 0.94
C PRO A 83 -19.55 11.65 1.35
N ASP A 84 -20.55 11.52 0.49
CA ASP A 84 -21.97 11.69 0.74
C ASP A 84 -22.50 10.36 1.28
N GLY A 85 -22.78 10.29 2.59
CA GLY A 85 -23.27 9.09 3.29
C GLY A 85 -24.63 8.55 2.85
N SER A 86 -25.01 8.65 1.58
CA SER A 86 -26.07 7.87 0.95
C SER A 86 -25.48 6.61 0.29
N ASP A 87 -25.95 5.48 0.79
CA ASP A 87 -25.86 4.14 0.22
C ASP A 87 -24.51 3.43 0.37
N GLU A 88 -24.42 2.56 1.39
CA GLU A 88 -23.79 1.26 1.22
C GLU A 88 -24.42 0.63 -0.03
N GLN A 89 -23.75 0.78 -1.17
CA GLN A 89 -24.21 0.16 -2.39
C GLN A 89 -23.98 -1.35 -2.20
N GLU A 90 -25.01 -2.06 -1.73
CA GLU A 90 -24.99 -3.52 -1.59
C GLU A 90 -24.34 -4.10 -2.84
N THR A 91 -23.23 -4.81 -2.66
CA THR A 91 -22.56 -5.53 -3.74
C THR A 91 -23.53 -6.55 -4.31
N THR A 92 -24.26 -6.15 -5.35
CA THR A 92 -25.24 -6.99 -6.02
C THR A 92 -24.53 -8.25 -6.54
N PRO A 93 -25.23 -9.37 -6.72
CA PRO A 93 -24.66 -10.55 -7.38
C PRO A 93 -24.01 -10.20 -8.73
N ALA A 94 -24.56 -9.25 -9.47
CA ALA A 94 -24.00 -8.75 -10.72
C ALA A 94 -22.69 -7.98 -10.53
N ASN A 95 -22.53 -7.19 -9.45
CA ASN A 95 -21.28 -6.51 -9.14
C ASN A 95 -20.18 -7.52 -8.79
N ARG A 96 -20.50 -8.53 -7.99
CA ARG A 96 -19.55 -9.61 -7.64
C ARG A 96 -19.15 -10.45 -8.85
N GLU A 97 -20.07 -10.72 -9.77
CA GLU A 97 -19.78 -11.41 -11.02
C GLU A 97 -18.89 -10.56 -11.94
N ALA A 98 -19.15 -9.25 -12.03
CA ALA A 98 -18.30 -8.33 -12.77
C ALA A 98 -16.89 -8.21 -12.17
N GLU A 99 -16.77 -8.15 -10.84
CA GLU A 99 -15.49 -8.18 -10.12
C GLU A 99 -14.73 -9.47 -10.43
N SER A 100 -15.36 -10.64 -10.26
CA SER A 100 -14.74 -11.93 -10.58
C SER A 100 -14.28 -12.00 -12.04
N ALA A 101 -15.13 -11.60 -12.99
CA ALA A 101 -14.79 -11.62 -14.41
C ALA A 101 -13.65 -10.64 -14.75
N CYS A 102 -13.58 -9.50 -14.05
CA CYS A 102 -12.50 -8.54 -14.23
C CYS A 102 -11.19 -9.03 -13.59
N THR A 103 -11.23 -9.71 -12.45
CA THR A 103 -10.05 -10.38 -11.88
C THR A 103 -9.56 -11.50 -12.80
N ASP A 104 -10.46 -12.30 -13.39
CA ASP A 104 -10.08 -13.33 -14.37
C ASP A 104 -9.42 -12.73 -15.64
N GLU A 105 -9.84 -11.53 -16.04
CA GLU A 105 -9.33 -10.83 -17.23
C GLU A 105 -8.02 -10.07 -16.97
N VAL A 106 -7.92 -9.37 -15.83
CA VAL A 106 -6.80 -8.48 -15.47
C VAL A 106 -5.70 -9.22 -14.72
N GLY A 107 -6.06 -10.26 -13.98
CA GLY A 107 -5.22 -10.93 -13.00
C GLY A 107 -5.52 -10.48 -11.56
N GLU A 108 -4.80 -11.09 -10.62
CA GLU A 108 -4.84 -10.73 -9.20
C GLU A 108 -4.07 -9.42 -8.92
N GLU A 109 -4.44 -8.71 -7.83
CA GLU A 109 -3.66 -7.56 -7.37
C GLU A 109 -2.21 -7.98 -7.07
N PRO A 110 -1.20 -7.23 -7.54
CA PRO A 110 0.19 -7.57 -7.27
C PRO A 110 0.52 -7.48 -5.78
N ALA A 111 0.83 -8.62 -5.17
CA ALA A 111 1.46 -8.65 -3.85
C ALA A 111 2.94 -8.23 -3.94
N PRO A 112 3.47 -7.50 -2.95
CA PRO A 112 4.87 -7.10 -2.96
C PRO A 112 5.77 -8.32 -2.76
N THR A 113 6.89 -8.33 -3.47
CA THR A 113 7.99 -9.28 -3.22
C THR A 113 8.65 -9.00 -1.86
N ALA A 114 9.55 -9.89 -1.41
CA ALA A 114 10.30 -9.69 -0.17
C ALA A 114 11.19 -8.44 -0.21
N GLU A 115 11.78 -8.15 -1.38
CA GLU A 115 12.58 -6.94 -1.61
C GLU A 115 11.71 -5.68 -1.58
N GLU A 116 10.58 -5.68 -2.28
CA GLU A 116 9.62 -4.56 -2.26
C GLU A 116 9.05 -4.35 -0.85
N THR A 117 8.77 -5.42 -0.10
CA THR A 117 8.34 -5.34 1.30
C THR A 117 9.41 -4.69 2.18
N ALA A 118 10.68 -5.06 2.00
CA ALA A 118 11.79 -4.46 2.74
C ALA A 118 11.94 -2.96 2.39
N ALA A 119 11.85 -2.62 1.10
CA ALA A 119 11.87 -1.25 0.62
C ALA A 119 10.72 -0.40 1.18
N LEU A 120 9.49 -0.91 1.11
CA LEU A 120 8.29 -0.27 1.68
C LEU A 120 8.45 -0.02 3.17
N ARG A 121 8.97 -1.00 3.93
CA ARG A 121 9.24 -0.82 5.36
C ARG A 121 10.27 0.28 5.61
N THR A 122 11.39 0.28 4.89
CA THR A 122 12.44 1.29 5.05
C THR A 122 11.91 2.69 4.75
N TRP A 123 11.19 2.84 3.64
CA TRP A 123 10.57 4.09 3.22
C TRP A 123 9.51 4.55 4.23
N ASN A 124 8.53 3.71 4.54
CA ASN A 124 7.43 4.07 5.43
C ASN A 124 7.86 4.25 6.89
N ASN A 125 8.92 3.57 7.36
CA ASN A 125 9.49 3.87 8.68
C ASN A 125 10.13 5.25 8.72
N SER A 126 10.78 5.68 7.63
CA SER A 126 11.37 7.01 7.55
C SER A 126 10.28 8.09 7.53
N LEU A 127 9.20 7.85 6.79
CA LEU A 127 8.01 8.70 6.78
C LEU A 127 7.32 8.72 8.16
N PHE A 128 7.17 7.56 8.81
CA PHE A 128 6.65 7.43 10.17
C PHE A 128 7.44 8.31 11.14
N SER A 129 8.77 8.23 11.11
CA SER A 129 9.64 9.02 11.99
C SER A 129 9.46 10.51 11.76
N CYS A 130 9.46 10.97 10.50
CA CYS A 130 9.25 12.38 10.18
C CYS A 130 7.89 12.90 10.67
N LEU A 131 6.82 12.13 10.46
CA LEU A 131 5.47 12.49 10.91
C LEU A 131 5.34 12.45 12.44
N SER A 132 5.99 11.49 13.09
CA SER A 132 6.03 11.41 14.55
C SER A 132 6.76 12.61 15.18
N ASP A 133 7.88 13.05 14.57
CA ASP A 133 8.63 14.23 15.00
C ASP A 133 7.82 15.53 14.86
N LYS A 134 6.87 15.55 13.92
CA LYS A 134 5.89 16.63 13.74
C LYS A 134 4.69 16.54 14.69
N GLY A 135 4.57 15.45 15.46
CA GLY A 135 3.56 15.27 16.51
C GLY A 135 2.37 14.40 16.11
N HIS A 136 2.37 13.78 14.92
CA HIS A 136 1.28 12.89 14.50
C HIS A 136 1.34 11.55 15.24
N THR A 137 0.17 11.04 15.63
CA THR A 137 0.04 9.69 16.18
C THR A 137 -0.25 8.70 15.06
N MET A 138 0.82 8.25 14.41
CA MET A 138 0.74 7.36 13.26
C MET A 138 0.37 5.92 13.69
N PRO A 139 -0.50 5.21 12.93
CA PRO A 139 -0.73 3.79 13.16
C PRO A 139 0.53 2.98 12.86
N ALA A 140 0.66 1.82 13.52
CA ALA A 140 1.76 0.90 13.24
C ALA A 140 1.68 0.34 11.82
N LEU A 141 2.85 0.18 11.19
CA LEU A 141 2.97 -0.48 9.89
C LEU A 141 2.58 -1.95 9.98
N GLN A 142 1.98 -2.44 8.91
CA GLN A 142 1.66 -3.85 8.74
C GLN A 142 2.93 -4.66 8.42
N ALA A 143 2.81 -5.99 8.50
CA ALA A 143 3.93 -6.89 8.20
C ALA A 143 4.43 -6.77 6.75
N ASN A 144 3.58 -6.44 5.79
CA ASN A 144 4.01 -6.18 4.41
C ASN A 144 4.65 -4.79 4.20
N GLY A 145 4.82 -4.00 5.28
CA GLY A 145 5.38 -2.65 5.21
C GLY A 145 4.39 -1.56 4.84
N GLU A 146 3.13 -1.91 4.57
CA GLU A 146 2.09 -0.94 4.23
C GLU A 146 1.43 -0.34 5.47
N TRP A 147 0.75 0.78 5.25
CA TRP A 147 -0.09 1.42 6.25
C TRP A 147 -1.40 0.66 6.45
N ASN A 148 -1.95 0.70 7.66
CA ASN A 148 -3.33 0.27 7.85
C ASN A 148 -4.30 1.30 7.26
N GLU A 149 -4.96 0.95 6.16
CA GLU A 149 -5.81 1.87 5.39
C GLU A 149 -6.94 2.48 6.21
N THR A 150 -7.63 1.66 7.01
CA THR A 150 -8.75 2.11 7.84
C THR A 150 -8.26 3.08 8.90
N ALA A 151 -7.16 2.75 9.58
CA ALA A 151 -6.58 3.61 10.60
C ALA A 151 -6.06 4.93 10.01
N MET A 152 -5.42 4.89 8.83
CA MET A 152 -4.96 6.10 8.13
C MET A 152 -6.13 6.95 7.65
N THR A 153 -7.20 6.33 7.15
CA THR A 153 -8.41 7.04 6.71
C THR A 153 -9.09 7.75 7.87
N GLU A 154 -9.21 7.10 9.03
CA GLU A 154 -9.75 7.74 10.23
C GLU A 154 -8.83 8.85 10.73
N LEU A 155 -7.51 8.64 10.72
CA LEU A 155 -6.55 9.67 11.11
C LEU A 155 -6.68 10.92 10.23
N LEU A 156 -6.71 10.76 8.90
CA LEU A 156 -6.88 11.86 7.93
C LEU A 156 -8.17 12.67 8.13
N LYS A 157 -9.23 12.09 8.71
CA LYS A 157 -10.47 12.82 9.03
C LYS A 157 -10.34 13.71 10.27
N THR A 158 -9.37 13.41 11.13
CA THR A 158 -9.23 14.02 12.46
C THR A 158 -7.98 14.88 12.61
N ASP A 159 -7.00 14.71 11.72
CA ASP A 159 -5.74 15.42 11.70
C ASP A 159 -5.64 16.27 10.42
N ASP A 160 -6.08 17.53 10.53
CA ASP A 160 -6.14 18.48 9.40
C ASP A 160 -4.75 18.86 8.85
N THR A 161 -3.69 18.57 9.60
CA THR A 161 -2.30 18.90 9.23
C THR A 161 -1.58 17.73 8.56
N LEU A 162 -2.03 16.50 8.80
CA LEU A 162 -1.37 15.28 8.34
C LEU A 162 -1.07 15.26 6.85
N ASP A 163 -1.99 15.71 5.99
CA ASP A 163 -1.79 15.73 4.54
C ASP A 163 -0.63 16.65 4.15
N SER A 164 -0.65 17.89 4.65
CA SER A 164 0.39 18.87 4.39
C SER A 164 1.76 18.49 4.96
N ASP A 165 1.77 17.84 6.12
CA ASP A 165 3.00 17.39 6.77
C ASP A 165 3.55 16.10 6.14
N THR A 166 2.67 15.26 5.59
CA THR A 166 3.06 14.11 4.77
C THR A 166 3.77 14.59 3.51
N ASP A 167 3.21 15.58 2.79
CA ASP A 167 3.85 16.18 1.61
C ASP A 167 5.22 16.79 1.93
N ALA A 168 5.31 17.51 3.05
CA ALA A 168 6.58 18.08 3.53
C ALA A 168 7.60 16.98 3.85
N CYS A 169 7.21 15.95 4.58
CA CYS A 169 8.08 14.81 4.90
C CYS A 169 8.55 14.06 3.66
N MET A 170 7.66 13.79 2.69
CA MET A 170 8.06 13.13 1.43
C MET A 170 9.09 13.98 0.68
N THR A 171 8.89 15.31 0.65
CA THR A 171 9.84 16.24 0.03
C THR A 171 11.20 16.17 0.72
N ASP A 172 11.23 16.27 2.05
CA ASP A 172 12.46 16.24 2.85
C ASP A 172 13.21 14.91 2.72
N LEU A 173 12.49 13.79 2.62
CA LEU A 173 13.07 12.44 2.44
C LEU A 173 13.58 12.20 1.01
N SER A 174 13.03 12.91 0.03
CA SER A 174 13.39 12.75 -1.39
C SER A 174 14.63 13.54 -1.83
N GLY A 175 15.02 14.59 -1.07
CA GLY A 175 16.25 15.37 -1.29
C GLY A 175 16.17 16.48 -2.33
#